data_AF-A0AAN0RPL3-F1
#
_entry.id   AF-A0AAN0RPL3-F1
#
_cell.length_a   1.000
_cell.length_b   1.000
_cell.length_c   1.000
_cell.angle_alpha   90.00
_cell.angle_beta   90.00
_cell.angle_gamma   90.00
#
_symmetry.space_group_name_H-M   'P 1'
#
loop_
_entity.id
_entity.type
_entity.pdbx_description
1 polymer ?
#
loop_
_entity_poly.entity_id
_entity_poly.type
_entity_poly.pdbx_seq_one_letter_code
_entity_poly.pdbx_strand_id
1 'polypeptide(L)' 'MGIIKISEQMHERLRSTSTALSRSINAQAEHWLRVGMLAELNPGLSYGEICRMLIDAEARGGEAGHAEPVAHRIEQVA' A
#
# COMPACT_ATOMS: atom_id res chain seq x y z
N MET A 1 -0.12 -16.73 10.11
CA MET A 1 -0.70 -15.37 10.19
C MET A 1 -0.15 -14.69 11.43
N GLY A 2 0.56 -13.56 11.29
CA GLY A 2 1.00 -12.77 12.44
C GLY A 2 -0.12 -11.85 12.90
N ILE A 3 -0.42 -11.83 14.20
CA ILE A 3 -1.41 -10.91 14.77
C ILE A 3 -0.67 -9.64 15.21
N ILE A 4 -1.02 -8.51 14.60
CA ILE A 4 -0.48 -7.20 14.99
C ILE A 4 -1.45 -6.57 15.99
N LYS A 5 -0.96 -6.23 17.18
CA LYS A 5 -1.73 -5.49 18.18
C LYS A 5 -1.64 -3.99 17.88
N ILE A 6 -2.78 -3.31 17.93
CA ILE A 6 -2.90 -1.85 17.78
C ILE A 6 -3.69 -1.29 18.96
N SER A 7 -3.63 0.03 19.18
CA SER A 7 -4.41 0.69 20.23
C SER A 7 -5.91 0.65 19.90
N GLU A 8 -6.76 0.67 20.94
CA GLU A 8 -8.22 0.69 20.74
C GLU A 8 -8.69 1.90 19.94
N GLN A 9 -8.09 3.06 20.17
CA GLN A 9 -8.39 4.26 19.38
C GLN A 9 -8.08 4.05 17.89
N MET A 10 -7.00 3.33 17.55
CA MET A 10 -6.69 3.03 16.15
C MET A 10 -7.67 2.01 15.56
N HIS A 11 -8.06 1.01 16.34
CA HIS A 11 -9.06 0.03 15.94
C HIS A 11 -10.43 0.68 15.66
N GLU A 12 -10.84 1.66 16.47
CA GLU A 12 -12.06 2.44 16.24
C GLU A 12 -11.97 3.28 14.95
N ARG A 13 -10.84 3.95 14.70
CA ARG A 13 -10.60 4.69 13.45
C ARG A 13 -10.65 3.78 12.23
N LEU A 14 -10.06 2.58 12.31
CA LEU A 14 -10.14 1.57 11.26
C LEU A 14 -11.58 1.15 11.00
N ARG A 15 -12.34 0.85 12.06
CA ARG A 15 -13.75 0.47 11.95
C ARG A 15 -14.56 1.57 11.24
N SER A 16 -14.48 2.81 11.71
CA SER A 16 -15.20 3.94 11.12
C SER A 16 -14.83 4.17 9.65
N THR A 17 -13.52 4.21 9.35
CA THR A 17 -13.02 4.43 7.98
C THR A 17 -13.38 3.28 7.04
N SER A 18 -13.27 2.04 7.51
CA SER A 18 -13.60 0.85 6.71
C SER A 18 -15.06 0.85 6.27
N THR A 19 -15.98 1.20 7.16
CA THR A 19 -17.41 1.39 6.85
C THR A 19 -17.60 2.50 5.83
N ALA A 20 -16.97 3.67 6.03
CA ALA A 20 -17.10 4.82 5.13
C ALA A 20 -16.57 4.53 3.71
N LEU A 21 -15.50 3.75 3.60
CA LEU A 21 -14.85 3.41 2.33
C LEU A 21 -15.28 2.06 1.76
N SER A 22 -16.31 1.42 2.34
CA SER A 22 -16.86 0.13 1.91
C SER A 22 -15.80 -0.98 1.78
N ARG A 23 -14.92 -1.08 2.79
CA ARG A 23 -13.88 -2.14 2.90
C ARG A 23 -14.06 -2.94 4.19
N SER A 24 -13.48 -4.15 4.23
CA SER A 24 -13.31 -4.84 5.51
C SER A 24 -12.30 -4.11 6.39
N ILE A 25 -12.36 -4.31 7.71
CA ILE A 25 -11.40 -3.71 8.66
C ILE A 25 -9.96 -4.11 8.30
N ASN A 26 -9.73 -5.38 7.95
CA ASN A 26 -8.41 -5.87 7.55
C ASN A 26 -7.94 -5.24 6.24
N ALA A 27 -8.81 -5.14 5.23
CA ALA A 27 -8.45 -4.49 3.97
C ALA A 27 -8.14 -3.00 4.16
N GLN A 28 -8.84 -2.32 5.08
CA GLN A 28 -8.54 -0.94 5.41
C GLN A 28 -7.21 -0.79 6.16
N ALA A 29 -6.88 -1.73 7.06
CA ALA A 29 -5.60 -1.78 7.74
C ALA A 29 -4.46 -2.03 6.76
N GLU A 30 -4.62 -3.00 5.87
CA GLU A 30 -3.66 -3.31 4.82
C GLU A 30 -3.41 -2.11 3.90
N HIS A 31 -4.47 -1.41 3.47
CA HIS A 31 -4.34 -0.19 2.67
C HIS A 31 -3.48 0.87 3.37
N TRP A 32 -3.73 1.14 4.65
CA TRP A 32 -2.92 2.10 5.42
C TRP A 32 -1.46 1.66 5.57
N LEU A 33 -1.22 0.36 5.81
CA LEU A 33 0.14 -0.17 5.90
C LEU A 33 0.88 -0.05 4.57
N ARG A 34 0.25 -0.42 3.45
CA ARG A 34 0.83 -0.31 2.11
C ARG A 34 1.11 1.14 1.71
N VAL A 35 0.16 2.04 1.97
CA VAL A 35 0.36 3.48 1.73
C VAL A 35 1.50 4.03 2.60
N GLY A 36 1.51 3.70 3.90
CA GLY A 36 2.54 4.18 4.82
C GLY A 36 3.95 3.72 4.43
N MET A 37 4.09 2.44 4.08
CA MET A 37 5.35 1.89 3.59
C MET A 37 5.82 2.57 2.30
N LEU A 38 4.91 2.78 1.32
CA LEU A 38 5.26 3.44 0.07
C LEU A 38 5.63 4.92 0.27
N ALA A 39 4.95 5.61 1.18
CA ALA A 39 5.28 6.99 1.52
C ALA A 39 6.65 7.11 2.20
N GLU A 40 6.99 6.18 3.10
CA GLU A 40 8.30 6.12 3.76
C GLU A 40 9.44 5.88 2.74
N LEU A 41 9.23 4.93 1.82
CA LEU A 41 10.20 4.59 0.79
C LEU A 41 10.31 5.65 -0.32
N ASN A 42 9.26 6.44 -0.53
CA ASN A 42 9.20 7.43 -1.60
C ASN A 42 8.67 8.79 -1.08
N PRO A 43 9.46 9.53 -0.28
CA PRO A 43 8.98 10.76 0.38
C PRO A 43 8.54 11.88 -0.57
N GLY A 44 8.94 11.83 -1.83
CA GLY A 44 8.58 12.81 -2.86
C GLY A 44 7.25 12.53 -3.56
N LEU A 45 6.64 11.36 -3.35
CA LEU A 45 5.37 11.01 -4.00
C LEU A 45 4.18 11.54 -3.22
N SER A 46 3.22 12.09 -3.96
CA SER A 46 1.92 12.44 -3.44
C SER A 46 1.09 11.20 -3.13
N TYR A 47 0.09 11.35 -2.26
CA TYR A 47 -0.87 10.29 -1.97
C TYR A 47 -1.57 9.75 -3.23
N GLY A 48 -1.86 10.61 -4.20
CA GLY A 48 -2.48 10.22 -5.47
C GLY A 48 -1.57 9.30 -6.30
N GLU A 49 -0.27 9.61 -6.37
CA GLU A 49 0.72 8.77 -7.06
C GLU A 49 0.90 7.42 -6.38
N ILE A 50 0.94 7.39 -5.04
CA ILE A 50 0.98 6.15 -4.26
C ILE A 50 -0.26 5.29 -4.56
N CYS A 51 -1.46 5.89 -4.56
CA CYS A 51 -2.69 5.18 -4.91
C CYS A 51 -2.64 4.62 -6.34
N ARG A 52 -2.08 5.38 -7.28
CA ARG A 52 -1.93 4.92 -8.66
C ARG A 52 -1.02 3.70 -8.75
N MET A 53 0.11 3.72 -8.06
CA MET A 53 1.02 2.56 -7.98
C MET A 53 0.32 1.32 -7.40
N LEU A 54 -0.49 1.49 -6.35
CA LEU A 54 -1.25 0.40 -5.75
C LEU A 54 -2.25 -0.23 -6.73
N ILE A 55 -2.98 0.60 -7.48
CA ILE A 55 -3.94 0.14 -8.50
C ILE A 55 -3.21 -0.58 -9.64
N ASP A 56 -2.10 -0.02 -10.12
CA ASP A 56 -1.33 -0.60 -11.23
C ASP A 56 -0.65 -1.92 -10.82
N ALA A 57 -0.27 -2.08 -9.55
CA ALA A 57 0.27 -3.33 -9.02
C ALA A 57 -0.82 -4.43 -8.95
N GLU A 58 -2.00 -4.09 -8.44
CA GLU A 58 -3.14 -5.01 -8.37
C GLU A 58 -3.57 -5.49 -9.77
N ALA A 59 -3.62 -4.58 -10.75
CA ALA A 59 -3.94 -4.91 -12.13
C ALA A 59 -2.92 -5.88 -12.78
N ARG A 60 -1.68 -5.92 -12.28
CA ARG A 60 -0.62 -6.83 -12.72
C ARG A 60 -0.59 -8.14 -11.91
N GLY A 61 -1.49 -8.31 -10.95
CA GLY A 61 -1.52 -9.45 -10.04
C GLY A 61 -0.32 -9.50 -9.09
N GLY A 62 0.32 -8.36 -8.80
CA GLY A 62 1.52 -8.28 -7.97
C GLY A 62 1.35 -7.34 -6.77
N GLU A 63 2.07 -7.62 -5.69
CA GLU A 63 2.10 -6.73 -4.53
C GLU A 63 3.00 -5.51 -4.82
N ALA A 64 2.46 -4.31 -4.59
CA ALA A 64 3.17 -3.03 -4.84
C ALA A 64 4.44 -2.81 -3.98
N GLY A 65 4.79 -3.75 -3.11
CA GLY A 65 5.97 -3.70 -2.25
C GLY A 65 7.26 -4.17 -2.93
N HIS A 66 7.19 -4.79 -4.10
CA HIS A 66 8.37 -5.15 -4.90
C HIS A 66 8.58 -4.12 -6.02
N ALA A 67 8.87 -2.88 -5.65
CA ALA A 67 9.43 -1.93 -6.59
C ALA A 67 10.87 -2.36 -6.88
N GLU A 68 11.04 -3.31 -7.79
CA GLU A 68 12.33 -3.54 -8.44
C GLU A 68 12.81 -2.20 -9.01
N PRO A 69 14.00 -1.72 -8.65
CA PRO A 69 14.51 -0.46 -9.17
C PRO A 69 14.56 -0.57 -10.70
N VAL A 70 13.89 0.37 -11.39
CA VAL A 70 13.86 0.54 -12.85
C VAL A 70 15.25 0.78 -13.48
N ALA A 71 16.33 0.67 -12.71
CA ALA A 71 17.69 0.91 -13.16
C ALA A 71 18.31 -0.23 -14.00
N HIS A 72 17.74 -1.45 -14.03
CA HIS A 72 18.43 -2.61 -14.63
C HIS A 72 17.88 -3.16 -15.96
N ARG A 73 16.86 -2.53 -16.59
CA ARG A 73 16.25 -3.06 -17.83
C ARG A 73 16.84 -2.53 -19.15
N ILE A 74 17.97 -1.81 -19.13
CA ILE A 74 18.56 -1.22 -20.36
C ILE A 74 19.83 -1.95 -20.87
N GLU A 75 20.20 -3.13 -20.34
CA GLU A 75 21.42 -3.84 -20.82
C GLU A 75 21.19 -5.29 -21.29
N GLN A 76 20.06 -5.58 -21.94
CA GLN A 76 19.89 -6.85 -22.67
C GLN A 76 19.25 -6.65 -24.04
N VAL A 77 19.84 -5.78 -24.86
CA VAL A 77 19.75 -5.86 -26.32
C VAL A 77 21.11 -5.47 -26.90
N ALA A 78 22.02 -6.44 -26.93
CA ALA A 78 23.24 -6.43 -27.73
C ALA A 78 23.49 -7.85 -28.25
#